data_AF-A0A820NBN9-F1
#
_entry.id   AF-A0A820NBN9-F1
#
_cell.length_a   1.000
_cell.length_b   1.000
_cell.length_c   1.000
_cell.angle_alpha   90.00
_cell.angle_beta   90.00
_cell.angle_gamma   90.00
#
_symmetry.space_group_name_H-M   'P 1'
#
loop_
_entity.id
_entity.type
_entity.pdbx_description
1 polymer ?
#
loop_
_entity_poly.entity_id
_entity_poly.type
_entity_poly.pdbx_seq_one_letter_code
_entity_poly.pdbx_strand_id
1 'polypeptide(L)'
;MAHLLGSKACIDSLRADIDDLQNVIHEIIAKTGSVKCHSWKFPDKLATDVDIKELFNRYRYGKNEVDNQVTHIILFELIID
;
A
#
# COMPACT_ATOMS: atom_id res chain seq x y z
N MET A 1 7.52 0.64 21.04
CA MET A 1 6.90 0.60 19.70
C MET A 1 6.76 -0.82 19.13
N ALA A 2 7.61 -1.80 19.47
CA ALA A 2 7.51 -3.17 18.92
C ALA A 2 6.15 -3.87 19.15
N HIS A 3 5.38 -3.50 20.18
CA HIS A 3 4.07 -4.08 20.48
C HIS A 3 2.95 -3.69 19.50
N LEU A 4 3.18 -2.72 18.62
CA LEU A 4 2.19 -2.29 17.61
C LEU A 4 2.39 -2.97 16.25
N LEU A 5 3.54 -3.63 16.05
CA LEU A 5 3.86 -4.32 14.80
C LEU A 5 2.83 -5.44 14.57
N GLY A 6 2.23 -5.46 13.38
CA GLY A 6 1.14 -6.39 13.05
C GLY A 6 -0.18 -6.15 13.79
N SER A 7 -0.32 -5.08 14.58
CA SER A 7 -1.62 -4.80 15.20
C SER A 7 -2.68 -4.43 14.16
N LYS A 8 -3.93 -4.87 14.40
CA LYS A 8 -5.06 -4.57 13.51
C LYS A 8 -5.25 -3.07 13.29
N ALA A 9 -5.12 -2.27 14.35
CA ALA A 9 -5.28 -0.81 14.27
C ALA A 9 -4.24 -0.17 13.34
N CYS A 10 -2.96 -0.56 13.43
CA CYS A 10 -1.94 -0.05 12.53
C CYS A 10 -2.16 -0.50 11.08
N ILE A 11 -2.54 -1.76 10.86
CA ILE A 11 -2.83 -2.27 9.51
C ILE A 11 -4.02 -1.54 8.89
N ASP A 12 -5.10 -1.33 9.66
CA ASP A 12 -6.29 -0.62 9.19
C ASP A 12 -5.96 0.85 8.88
N SER A 13 -5.14 1.51 9.72
CA SER A 13 -4.66 2.88 9.47
C SER A 13 -3.82 2.96 8.19
N LEU A 14 -2.83 2.08 8.04
CA LEU A 14 -1.96 2.07 6.85
C LEU A 14 -2.77 1.88 5.57
N ARG A 15 -3.81 1.04 5.58
CA ARG A 15 -4.68 0.87 4.41
C ARG A 15 -5.43 2.15 4.06
N ALA A 16 -5.94 2.87 5.06
CA ALA A 16 -6.58 4.17 4.83
C ALA A 16 -5.59 5.18 4.26
N ASP A 17 -4.39 5.28 4.86
CA ASP A 17 -3.34 6.20 4.40
C ASP A 17 -2.92 5.92 2.94
N ILE A 18 -2.75 4.64 2.57
CA ILE A 18 -2.42 4.23 1.20
C ILE A 18 -3.57 4.56 0.23
N ASP A 19 -4.83 4.31 0.62
CA ASP A 19 -5.99 4.61 -0.23
C ASP A 19 -6.10 6.11 -0.48
N ASP A 20 -5.94 6.93 0.57
CA ASP A 20 -5.95 8.39 0.47
C ASP A 20 -4.84 8.90 -0.45
N LEU A 21 -3.60 8.42 -0.28
CA LEU A 21 -2.48 8.78 -1.15
C LEU A 21 -2.74 8.42 -2.61
N GLN A 22 -3.28 7.23 -2.86
CA GLN A 22 -3.61 6.77 -4.20
C GLN A 22 -4.71 7.62 -4.84
N ASN A 23 -5.74 7.99 -4.07
CA ASN A 23 -6.79 8.88 -4.56
C ASN A 23 -6.22 10.26 -4.96
N VAL A 24 -5.35 10.83 -4.13
CA VAL A 24 -4.68 12.11 -4.42
C VAL A 24 -3.80 12.01 -5.68
N ILE A 25 -3.02 10.93 -5.83
CA ILE A 25 -2.19 10.71 -7.02
C ILE A 25 -3.05 10.61 -8.28
N HIS A 26 -4.14 9.84 -8.24
CA HIS A 26 -5.09 9.73 -9.36
C HIS A 26 -5.71 11.09 -9.73
N GLU A 27 -6.10 11.90 -8.74
CA GLU A 27 -6.63 13.24 -8.99
C GLU A 27 -5.61 14.16 -9.66
N ILE A 28 -4.34 14.09 -9.26
CA ILE A 28 -3.27 14.88 -9.87
C ILE A 28 -3.06 14.43 -11.32
N ILE A 29 -2.92 13.13 -11.57
CA ILE A 29 -2.72 12.56 -12.91
C ILE A 29 -3.89 12.90 -13.84
N ALA A 30 -5.12 12.86 -13.33
CA ALA A 30 -6.30 13.24 -14.11
C ALA A 30 -6.26 14.70 -14.58
N LYS A 31 -5.59 15.59 -13.83
CA LYS A 31 -5.44 17.02 -14.15
C LYS A 31 -4.19 17.33 -14.97
N THR A 32 -3.08 16.63 -14.73
CA THR A 32 -1.77 16.94 -15.32
C THR A 32 -1.40 16.03 -16.50
N GLY A 33 -2.10 14.91 -16.68
CA GLY A 33 -1.80 13.88 -17.67
C GLY A 33 -0.99 12.71 -17.10
N SER A 34 -0.87 11.64 -17.89
CA SER A 34 -0.22 10.38 -17.48
C SER A 34 1.27 10.57 -17.19
N VAL A 35 1.72 10.05 -16.04
CA VAL A 35 3.13 9.95 -15.65
C VAL A 35 3.61 8.53 -15.91
N LYS A 36 4.68 8.39 -16.72
CA LYS A 36 5.30 7.09 -17.02
C LYS A 36 6.52 6.88 -16.14
N CYS A 37 6.29 6.58 -14.87
CA CYS A 37 7.32 6.10 -13.95
C CYS A 37 7.12 4.61 -13.69
N HIS A 38 8.20 3.85 -13.69
CA HIS A 38 8.18 2.46 -13.28
C HIS A 38 8.16 2.38 -11.75
N SER A 39 7.39 1.43 -11.21
CA SER A 39 7.47 1.10 -9.80
C SER A 39 8.84 0.48 -9.51
N TRP A 40 9.51 0.92 -8.45
CA TRP A 40 10.76 0.29 -8.04
C TRP A 40 10.54 -1.02 -7.28
N LYS A 41 9.32 -1.25 -6.74
CA LYS A 41 8.91 -2.52 -6.12
C LYS A 41 8.30 -3.52 -7.10
N PHE A 42 7.70 -3.03 -8.16
CA PHE A 42 7.11 -3.82 -9.26
C PHE A 42 7.75 -3.41 -10.59
N PRO A 43 8.99 -3.85 -10.88
CA PRO A 43 9.77 -3.34 -12.03
C PRO A 43 9.11 -3.57 -13.39
N ASP A 44 8.19 -4.54 -13.46
CA ASP A 44 7.42 -4.89 -14.65
C ASP A 44 6.19 -3.99 -14.86
N LYS A 45 5.89 -3.08 -13.93
CA LYS A 45 4.70 -2.23 -13.94
C LYS A 45 5.06 -0.75 -13.90
N LEU A 46 4.16 0.10 -14.42
CA LEU A 46 4.16 1.50 -14.06
C LEU A 46 3.67 1.64 -12.61
N ALA A 47 4.16 2.65 -11.88
CA ALA A 47 3.73 2.89 -10.50
C ALA A 47 2.21 3.13 -10.39
N THR A 48 1.63 3.73 -11.43
CA THR A 48 0.18 3.98 -11.54
C THR A 48 -0.64 2.73 -11.88
N ASP A 49 0.00 1.66 -12.34
CA ASP A 49 -0.66 0.42 -12.77
C ASP A 49 -0.60 -0.66 -11.66
N VAL A 50 -0.03 -0.33 -10.50
CA VAL A 50 -0.01 -1.23 -9.34
C VAL A 50 -1.43 -1.36 -8.78
N ASP A 51 -1.99 -2.56 -8.78
CA ASP A 51 -3.33 -2.82 -8.25
C ASP A 51 -3.33 -2.85 -6.71
N ILE A 52 -3.57 -1.68 -6.12
CA ILE A 52 -3.63 -1.50 -4.68
C ILE A 52 -4.77 -2.30 -4.05
N LYS A 53 -5.88 -2.51 -4.77
CA LYS A 53 -7.02 -3.28 -4.26
C LYS A 53 -6.68 -4.77 -4.17
N GLU A 54 -5.97 -5.29 -5.16
CA GLU A 54 -5.42 -6.65 -5.12
C GLU A 54 -4.47 -6.81 -3.92
N LEU A 55 -3.56 -5.87 -3.73
CA LEU A 55 -2.60 -5.88 -2.61
C LEU A 55 -3.31 -5.81 -1.26
N PHE A 56 -4.35 -4.98 -1.13
CA PHE A 56 -5.21 -4.93 0.06
C PHE A 56 -5.96 -6.24 0.32
N ASN A 57 -6.35 -6.98 -0.71
CA ASN A 57 -6.97 -8.29 -0.51
C ASN A 57 -5.96 -9.34 -0.04
N ARG A 58 -4.73 -9.28 -0.57
CA ARG A 58 -3.63 -10.18 -0.22
C ARG A 58 -3.08 -9.92 1.18
N TYR A 59 -2.88 -8.66 1.53
CA TYR A 59 -2.27 -8.22 2.79
C TYR A 59 -3.36 -7.66 3.72
N ARG A 60 -3.96 -8.56 4.50
CA ARG A 60 -5.04 -8.25 5.43
C ARG A 60 -4.77 -8.87 6.79
N TYR A 61 -5.28 -8.22 7.83
CA TYR A 61 -5.22 -8.75 9.19
C TYR A 61 -5.90 -10.13 9.29
N GLY A 62 -5.23 -11.06 9.97
CA GLY A 62 -5.66 -12.44 10.17
C GLY A 62 -5.33 -12.99 11.55
N LYS A 63 -5.44 -14.31 11.70
CA LYS A 63 -5.24 -15.00 12.99
C LYS A 63 -3.76 -15.25 13.32
N ASN A 64 -2.89 -15.24 12.32
CA ASN A 64 -1.47 -15.50 12.49
C ASN A 64 -0.73 -14.18 12.74
N GLU A 65 -0.08 -14.07 13.90
CA GLU A 65 0.66 -12.88 14.31
C GLU A 65 1.81 -12.54 13.35
N VAL A 66 2.58 -13.55 12.91
CA VAL A 66 3.72 -13.34 12.01
C VAL A 66 3.25 -12.81 10.66
N ASP A 67 2.16 -13.37 10.12
CA ASP A 67 1.58 -12.91 8.86
C ASP A 67 1.06 -11.45 8.97
N ASN A 68 0.57 -11.07 10.14
CA ASN A 68 0.15 -9.70 10.41
C ASN A 68 1.35 -8.75 10.47
N GLN A 69 2.47 -9.15 11.06
CA GLN A 69 3.69 -8.35 11.07
C GLN A 69 4.22 -8.16 9.64
N VAL A 70 4.23 -9.21 8.82
CA VAL A 70 4.58 -9.12 7.39
C VAL A 70 3.61 -8.20 6.66
N THR A 71 2.30 -8.35 6.88
CA THR A 71 1.26 -7.48 6.30
C THR A 71 1.52 -6.01 6.64
N HIS A 72 1.80 -5.71 7.91
CA HIS A 72 2.12 -4.34 8.34
C HIS A 72 3.33 -3.80 7.57
N ILE A 73 4.45 -4.53 7.53
CA ILE A 73 5.67 -4.09 6.85
C ILE A 73 5.41 -3.87 5.37
N ILE A 74 4.74 -4.81 4.69
CA ILE A 74 4.46 -4.69 3.26
C ILE A 74 3.57 -3.47 2.97
N LEU A 75 2.52 -3.25 3.76
CA LEU A 75 1.67 -2.07 3.58
C LEU A 75 2.46 -0.77 3.81
N PHE A 76 3.32 -0.73 4.83
CA PHE A 76 4.18 0.42 5.08
C PHE A 76 5.13 0.70 3.89
N GLU A 77 5.72 -0.34 3.31
CA GLU A 77 6.57 -0.21 2.13
C GLU A 77 5.79 0.33 0.92
N LEU A 78 4.50 0.03 0.74
CA LEU A 78 3.70 0.54 -0.40
C LEU A 78 3.51 2.07 -0.39
N ILE A 79 3.63 2.74 0.76
CA ILE A 79 3.54 4.22 0.85
C ILE A 79 4.69 4.89 0.10
N ILE A 80 5.85 4.24 0.03
CA ILE A 80 7.09 4.77 -0.53
C ILE A 80 7.37 4.12 -1.89
N ASP A 81 6.34 3.87 -2.70
CA ASP A 81 6.51 3.37 -4.07
C ASP A 81 6.76 4.50 -5.09
#